data_AF-A0A925WKI5-F1
#
_entry.id   AF-A0A925WKI5-F1
#
_cell.length_a   1.000
_cell.length_b   1.000
_cell.length_c   1.000
_cell.angle_alpha   90.00
_cell.angle_beta   90.00
_cell.angle_gamma   90.00
#
_symmetry.space_group_name_H-M   'P 1'
#
loop_
_entity.id
_entity.type
_entity.pdbx_description
1 polymer ?
#
loop_
_entity_poly.entity_id
_entity_poly.type
_entity_poly.pdbx_seq_one_letter_code
_entity_poly.pdbx_strand_id
1 'polypeptide(L)'
;MQIVRCVACDGYGWQSDDFTGEVGDCDWCDATGYVYRDADGVDHRIPAADYGHVAAILEGLETERLHEMGYTGGAVHPDEQAIRQGIDPTPQPPTPLHGEGEQKNPVQPGGEDDQLR
;
A
#
# COMPACT_ATOMS: atom_id res chain seq x y z
N MET A 1 -25.01 2.46 -2.22
CA MET A 1 -23.80 3.30 -2.24
C MET A 1 -22.63 2.46 -1.74
N GLN A 2 -21.43 2.67 -2.26
CA GLN A 2 -20.21 1.98 -1.83
C GLN A 2 -19.36 2.92 -0.98
N ILE A 3 -18.60 2.41 -0.01
CA ILE A 3 -17.63 3.21 0.74
C ILE A 3 -16.30 3.16 0.00
N VAL A 4 -15.75 4.33 -0.31
CA VAL A 4 -14.48 4.47 -1.03
C VAL A 4 -13.57 5.46 -0.33
N ARG A 5 -12.26 5.38 -0.61
CA ARG A 5 -11.27 6.32 -0.10
C ARG A 5 -11.58 7.74 -0.58
N CYS A 6 -11.51 8.71 0.31
CA CYS A 6 -11.69 10.12 -0.03
C CYS A 6 -10.52 10.60 -0.91
N VAL A 7 -10.83 10.99 -2.15
CA VAL A 7 -9.82 11.48 -3.11
C VAL A 7 -9.16 12.79 -2.68
N ALA A 8 -9.83 13.61 -1.87
CA ALA A 8 -9.31 14.90 -1.42
C ALA A 8 -8.19 14.80 -0.37
N CYS A 9 -8.13 13.70 0.39
CA CYS A 9 -7.15 13.52 1.46
C CYS A 9 -6.48 12.14 1.42
N ASP A 10 -6.59 11.43 0.30
CA ASP A 10 -6.07 10.06 0.11
C ASP A 10 -6.29 9.13 1.32
N GLY A 11 -7.48 9.17 1.91
CA GLY A 11 -7.82 8.28 3.02
C GLY A 11 -7.31 8.69 4.39
N TYR A 12 -6.50 9.74 4.50
CA TYR A 12 -5.92 10.14 5.79
C TYR A 12 -6.95 10.81 6.71
N GLY A 13 -7.93 11.52 6.15
CA GLY A 13 -8.88 12.31 6.95
C GLY A 13 -8.33 13.66 7.40
N TRP A 14 -7.04 13.94 7.22
CA TRP A 14 -6.46 15.26 7.40
C TRP A 14 -5.80 15.75 6.11
N GLN A 15 -5.54 17.05 6.04
CA GLN A 15 -4.73 17.69 5.01
C GLN A 15 -3.67 18.55 5.68
N SER A 16 -2.53 18.68 5.02
CA SER A 16 -1.47 19.61 5.40
C SER A 16 -1.44 20.78 4.43
N ASP A 17 -1.34 22.00 4.96
CA ASP A 17 -0.98 23.15 4.16
C ASP A 17 0.53 23.12 3.90
N ASP A 18 0.90 23.04 2.62
CA ASP A 18 2.31 22.91 2.22
C ASP A 18 3.14 24.17 2.48
N PHE A 19 2.52 25.34 2.65
CA PHE A 19 3.21 26.61 2.88
C PHE A 19 3.41 26.92 4.36
N THR A 20 2.41 26.64 5.19
CA THR A 20 2.44 26.92 6.64
C THR A 20 2.85 25.71 7.46
N GLY A 21 2.67 24.50 6.92
CA GLY A 21 2.84 23.24 7.65
C GLY A 21 1.70 22.93 8.62
N GLU A 22 0.61 23.70 8.58
CA GLU A 22 -0.56 23.47 9.43
C GLU A 22 -1.27 22.17 8.99
N VAL A 23 -1.70 21.38 9.97
CA VAL A 23 -2.48 20.16 9.73
C VAL A 23 -3.90 20.40 10.25
N GLY A 24 -4.87 20.15 9.39
CA GLY A 24 -6.29 20.28 9.71
C GLY A 24 -7.08 19.09 9.19
N ASP A 25 -8.31 18.96 9.69
CA ASP A 25 -9.23 17.95 9.21
C ASP A 25 -9.56 18.18 7.74
N CYS A 26 -9.78 17.09 7.00
CA CYS A 26 -10.25 17.17 5.63
C CYS A 26 -11.72 17.61 5.63
N ASP A 27 -11.97 18.84 5.19
CA ASP A 27 -13.32 19.40 5.08
C ASP A 27 -14.23 18.63 4.13
N TRP A 28 -13.70 17.87 3.16
CA TRP A 28 -14.56 17.11 2.23
C TRP A 28 -15.21 15.90 2.92
N CYS A 29 -14.40 15.07 3.58
CA CYS A 29 -14.86 13.84 4.23
C CYS A 29 -15.12 13.97 5.73
N ASP A 30 -14.99 15.17 6.30
CA ASP A 30 -15.25 15.44 7.72
C ASP A 30 -14.36 14.59 8.63
N ALA A 31 -13.05 14.60 8.34
CA ALA A 31 -12.05 13.79 9.02
C ALA A 31 -12.19 12.26 8.90
N THR A 32 -13.17 11.76 8.14
CA THR A 32 -13.42 10.30 8.07
C THR A 32 -12.39 9.55 7.22
N GLY A 33 -11.74 10.20 6.26
CA GLY A 33 -10.89 9.55 5.26
C GLY A 33 -11.67 8.78 4.17
N TYR A 34 -12.96 8.54 4.35
CA TYR A 34 -13.80 7.79 3.41
C TYR A 34 -15.09 8.53 3.07
N VAL A 35 -15.67 8.21 1.91
CA VAL A 35 -16.90 8.81 1.36
C VAL A 35 -17.81 7.74 0.77
N TYR A 36 -19.11 8.05 0.62
CA TYR A 36 -20.02 7.23 -0.17
C TYR A 36 -19.92 7.57 -1.65
N ARG A 37 -19.78 6.56 -2.50
CA ARG A 37 -19.94 6.67 -3.95
C ARG A 37 -21.29 6.11 -4.37
N ASP A 38 -22.06 6.91 -5.10
CA ASP A 38 -23.32 6.45 -5.68
C ASP A 38 -23.13 5.69 -7.00
N ALA A 39 -24.24 5.28 -7.61
CA ALA A 39 -24.23 4.50 -8.86
C ALA A 39 -23.77 5.32 -10.08
N ASP A 40 -23.86 6.66 -10.00
CA ASP A 40 -23.42 7.58 -11.03
C ASP A 40 -21.93 7.95 -10.84
N GLY A 41 -21.28 7.42 -9.80
CA GLY A 41 -19.88 7.65 -9.48
C GLY A 41 -19.62 8.95 -8.73
N VAL A 42 -20.66 9.59 -8.20
CA VAL A 42 -20.53 10.84 -7.43
C VAL A 42 -20.22 10.52 -5.97
N ASP A 43 -19.26 11.26 -5.42
CA ASP A 43 -18.81 11.12 -4.04
C ASP A 43 -19.63 12.04 -3.11
N HIS A 44 -20.09 11.48 -2.00
CA HIS A 44 -20.88 12.13 -0.97
C HIS A 44 -20.26 11.88 0.40
N ARG A 45 -20.30 12.88 1.28
CA ARG A 45 -19.91 12.70 2.68
C ARG A 45 -20.79 11.62 3.33
N ILE A 46 -20.18 10.77 4.16
CA ILE A 46 -20.93 9.83 5.01
C ILE A 46 -21.69 10.64 6.07
N PRO A 47 -23.02 10.56 6.15
CA PRO A 47 -23.78 11.26 7.18
C PRO A 47 -23.43 10.73 8.58
N ALA A 48 -23.39 11.60 9.58
CA ALA A 48 -23.06 11.20 10.95
C ALA A 48 -24.02 10.16 11.54
N ALA A 49 -25.28 10.13 11.09
CA ALA A 49 -26.26 9.12 11.47
C ALA A 49 -25.87 7.70 11.03
N ASP A 50 -25.04 7.58 9.98
CA ASP A 50 -24.68 6.29 9.40
C ASP A 50 -23.43 5.70 10.04
N TYR A 51 -22.64 6.47 10.79
CA TYR A 51 -21.38 5.99 11.38
C TYR A 51 -21.55 4.73 12.23
N GLY A 52 -22.62 4.63 13.02
CA GLY A 52 -22.91 3.42 13.79
C GLY A 52 -23.18 2.18 12.91
N HIS A 53 -23.69 2.38 11.70
CA HIS A 53 -24.00 1.31 10.75
C HIS A 53 -22.79 0.89 9.92
N VAL A 54 -21.86 1.81 9.65
CA VAL A 54 -20.70 1.55 8.79
C VAL A 54 -19.36 1.46 9.50
N ALA A 55 -19.32 1.64 10.83
CA ALA A 55 -18.10 1.59 11.64
C ALA A 55 -17.24 0.35 11.34
N ALA A 56 -17.83 -0.84 11.34
CA ALA A 56 -17.11 -2.08 11.07
C ALA A 56 -16.49 -2.13 9.65
N ILE A 57 -17.15 -1.49 8.68
CA ILE A 57 -16.62 -1.40 7.31
C ILE A 57 -15.46 -0.41 7.27
N LEU A 58 -15.60 0.75 7.91
CA LEU A 58 -14.54 1.76 7.99
C LEU A 58 -13.29 1.23 8.70
N GLU A 59 -13.44 0.50 9.80
CA GLU A 59 -12.34 -0.13 10.52
C GLU A 59 -11.61 -1.20 9.66
N GLY A 60 -12.37 -1.98 8.89
CA GLY A 60 -11.81 -2.95 7.95
C GLY A 60 -11.00 -2.28 6.84
N LEU A 61 -11.57 -1.24 6.21
CA LEU A 61 -10.90 -0.47 5.17
C LEU A 61 -9.64 0.24 5.68
N GLU A 62 -9.64 0.74 6.92
CA GLU A 62 -8.45 1.37 7.50
C GLU A 62 -7.38 0.32 7.81
N THR A 63 -7.76 -0.86 8.29
CA THR A 63 -6.83 -1.98 8.50
C THR A 63 -6.16 -2.39 7.18
N GLU A 64 -6.93 -2.51 6.10
CA GLU A 64 -6.41 -2.78 4.76
C GLU A 64 -5.43 -1.69 4.31
N ARG A 65 -5.79 -0.42 4.50
CA ARG A 65 -4.91 0.72 4.17
C ARG A 65 -3.61 0.71 4.96
N LEU A 66 -3.68 0.42 6.26
CA LEU A 66 -2.49 0.28 7.09
C LEU A 66 -1.58 -0.83 6.55
N HIS A 67 -2.16 -1.98 6.16
CA HIS A 67 -1.39 -3.07 5.54
C HIS A 67 -0.74 -2.65 4.22
N GLU A 68 -1.42 -1.87 3.37
CA GLU A 68 -0.83 -1.31 2.14
C GLU A 68 0.38 -0.41 2.43
N MET A 69 0.35 0.32 3.55
CA MET A 69 1.46 1.15 4.02
C MET A 69 2.56 0.35 4.75
N GLY A 70 2.43 -0.98 4.82
CA GLY A 70 3.41 -1.87 5.45
C GLY A 70 3.21 -2.07 6.95
N TYR A 71 2.09 -1.64 7.53
CA TYR A 71 1.72 -2.03 8.88
C TYR A 71 1.36 -3.53 8.90
N THR A 72 1.79 -4.26 9.93
CA THR A 72 1.56 -5.71 10.03
C THR A 72 0.71 -6.11 11.23
N GLY A 73 0.12 -5.15 11.96
CA GLY A 73 -0.78 -5.42 13.07
C GLY A 73 -0.10 -5.75 14.40
N GLY A 74 1.24 -5.83 14.45
CA GLY A 74 1.98 -6.11 15.67
C GLY A 74 2.38 -4.83 16.42
N ALA A 75 1.99 -4.72 17.69
CA ALA A 75 2.71 -3.89 18.65
C ALA A 75 4.05 -4.56 18.97
N VAL A 76 5.00 -4.50 18.04
CA VAL A 76 6.36 -4.96 18.31
C VAL A 76 6.94 -4.01 19.35
N HIS A 77 7.18 -4.52 20.56
CA HIS A 77 8.01 -3.79 21.52
C HIS A 77 9.30 -3.37 20.77
N PRO A 78 9.89 -2.19 21.01
CA PRO A 78 10.94 -1.67 20.14
C PRO A 78 12.05 -2.70 19.83
N ASP A 79 12.46 -3.52 20.80
CA ASP A 79 13.43 -4.61 20.66
C ASP A 79 12.97 -5.82 19.82
N GLU A 80 11.66 -6.05 19.69
CA GLU A 80 11.06 -7.09 18.85
C GLU A 80 10.95 -6.66 17.38
N GLN A 81 11.20 -5.39 17.07
CA GLN A 81 11.18 -4.89 15.69
C GLN A 81 12.34 -5.48 14.90
N ALA A 82 12.04 -6.21 13.82
CA ALA A 82 13.02 -6.83 12.91
C ALA A 82 14.15 -5.87 12.50
N ILE A 83 13.83 -4.61 12.17
CA ILE A 83 14.82 -3.59 11.80
C ILE A 83 15.85 -3.30 12.92
N ARG A 84 15.46 -3.43 14.19
CA ARG A 84 16.37 -3.27 15.33
C ARG A 84 17.24 -4.50 15.58
N GLN A 85 16.79 -5.65 15.10
CA GLN A 85 17.54 -6.90 15.11
C GLN A 85 18.44 -7.05 13.87
N GLY A 86 18.45 -6.06 12.97
CA GLY A 86 19.18 -6.13 11.69
C GLY A 86 18.54 -7.09 10.68
N ILE A 87 17.28 -7.48 10.90
CA ILE A 87 16.48 -8.28 9.99
C ILE A 87 15.71 -7.33 9.08
N ASP A 88 15.81 -7.55 7.77
CA ASP A 88 15.03 -6.80 6.79
C ASP A 88 13.53 -7.16 6.95
N PRO A 89 12.66 -6.20 7.34
CA PRO A 89 11.23 -6.45 7.51
C PRO A 89 10.47 -6.51 6.18
N THR A 90 11.13 -6.26 5.05
CA THR A 90 10.49 -6.28 3.73
C THR A 90 9.90 -7.66 3.47
N PRO A 91 8.59 -7.78 3.17
CA PRO A 91 8.01 -9.05 2.74
C PRO A 91 8.76 -9.53 1.51
N GLN A 92 9.49 -10.63 1.64
CA GLN A 92 10.16 -11.24 0.49
C GLN A 92 9.07 -11.63 -0.51
N PRO A 93 9.15 -11.21 -1.78
CA PRO A 93 8.25 -11.73 -2.79
C PRO A 93 8.37 -13.26 -2.80
N PRO A 94 7.28 -14.00 -3.05
CA PRO A 94 7.34 -15.46 -3.06
C PRO A 94 8.44 -15.90 -4.01
N THR A 95 9.37 -16.71 -3.49
CA THR A 95 10.43 -17.30 -4.31
C THR A 95 9.77 -18.02 -5.48
N PRO A 96 10.14 -17.72 -6.74
CA PRO A 96 9.62 -18.49 -7.85
C PRO A 96 10.01 -19.94 -7.61
N LEU A 97 9.04 -20.84 -7.55
CA LEU A 97 9.27 -22.29 -7.52
C LEU A 97 10.08 -22.63 -8.77
N HIS A 98 11.41 -22.68 -8.65
CA HIS A 98 12.28 -23.15 -9.72
C HIS A 98 12.05 -24.65 -9.87
N GLY A 99 11.16 -24.96 -10.80
CA GLY A 99 10.81 -26.30 -11.21
C GLY A 99 10.62 -26.39 -12.71
N GLU A 100 11.47 -25.73 -13.53
CA GLU A 100 11.49 -25.97 -14.98
C GLU A 100 12.93 -26.00 -15.53
N GLY A 101 13.40 -27.23 -15.78
CA GLY A 101 14.33 -27.62 -16.84
C GLY A 101 15.55 -26.75 -17.14
N GLU A 102 16.70 -27.13 -16.58
CA GLU A 102 18.01 -26.71 -17.06
C GLU A 102 18.26 -27.22 -18.49
N GLN A 103 17.90 -26.44 -19.50
CA GLN A 103 18.39 -26.63 -20.87
C GLN A 103 19.82 -26.11 -20.97
N LYS A 104 20.77 -27.04 -20.90
CA LYS A 104 22.18 -26.80 -21.20
C LYS A 104 22.31 -26.47 -22.69
N ASN A 105 22.45 -25.19 -23.03
CA ASN A 105 22.90 -24.79 -24.36
C ASN A 105 24.39 -25.18 -24.50
N PRO A 106 24.79 -26.00 -25.50
CA PRO A 106 26.19 -26.25 -25.74
C PRO A 106 26.87 -24.99 -26.29
N VAL A 107 27.89 -24.53 -25.56
CA VAL A 107 28.86 -23.54 -26.03
C VAL A 107 29.56 -24.10 -27.27
N GLN A 108 29.44 -23.39 -28.40
CA GLN A 108 30.33 -23.61 -29.54
C GLN A 108 31.73 -23.06 -29.19
N PRO A 109 32.82 -23.83 -29.38
CA PRO A 109 34.16 -23.32 -29.19
C PRO A 109 34.51 -22.31 -30.28
N GLY A 110 35.02 -21.16 -29.84
CA GLY A 110 35.43 -20.03 -30.67
C GLY A 110 36.53 -20.40 -31.68
N GLY A 111 36.44 -19.79 -32.86
CA GLY A 111 37.53 -19.70 -33.81
C GLY A 111 38.44 -18.54 -33.42
N GLU A 112 39.71 -18.86 -33.19
CA GLU A 112 40.81 -17.91 -33.00
C GLU A 112 41.05 -17.08 -34.28
N ASP A 113 41.31 -15.79 -34.07
CA ASP A 113 41.87 -14.87 -35.06
C ASP A 113 43.24 -15.35 -35.56
N ASP A 114 43.51 -15.29 -36.88
CA ASP A 114 44.88 -15.05 -37.36
C ASP A 114 44.96 -14.38 -38.74
N GLN A 115 45.42 -13.12 -38.70
CA GLN A 115 46.38 -12.45 -39.59
C GLN A 115 46.12 -12.27 -41.11
N LEU A 116 45.95 -11.00 -41.48
CA LEU A 116 46.75 -10.23 -42.45
C LEU A 116 47.79 -11.03 -43.29
N ARG A 117 47.45 -11.35 -44.55
CA ARG A 117 48.22 -11.02 -45.78
C ARG A 117 47.55 -11.54 -47.04
#